data_AF-K5XCW6-F1
#
_entry.id   AF-K5XCW6-F1
#
_cell.length_a   1.000
_cell.length_b   1.000
_cell.length_c   1.000
_cell.angle_alpha   90.00
_cell.angle_beta   90.00
_cell.angle_gamma   90.00
#
_symmetry.space_group_name_H-M   'P 1'
#
loop_
_entity.id
_entity.type
_entity.pdbx_description
1 polymer ?
#
loop_
_entity_poly.entity_id
_entity_poly.type
_entity_poly.pdbx_seq_one_letter_code
_entity_poly.pdbx_strand_id
1 'polypeptide(L)'
;MQYDGRYSFEAADADVILVPAGGYSSDIRVHRCVLIAASPFFRDMFSLPQPLDNDSSNSLSTCDSHVPRIPISETREVFTNLLCYIYPIPRPEINSLEEIRELLAPALKYDFVIAVNALKEMLVSPKFLQEHPLRVYGIASSFDLEEEAKIASKYTLRFNLLDTPLCDEMKYISAYSYQKLINLHRSRGKAASELIKAPRSLKCPQCNSYGHSSYGNPKWWQEFANKAKAELLVKPTTEGIFDMDFLKSTCVNGCPKCPMSLLEAGPLLMELKKQIDALPATI
;
A
#
# COMPACT_ATOMS: atom_id res chain seq x y z
N MET A 1 -12.43 28.00 -18.57
CA MET A 1 -12.58 28.27 -17.13
C MET A 1 -12.40 26.95 -16.42
N GLN A 2 -11.21 26.74 -15.86
CA GLN A 2 -10.92 25.57 -15.03
C GLN A 2 -11.74 25.72 -13.75
N TYR A 3 -12.80 24.93 -13.60
CA TYR A 3 -13.38 24.69 -12.28
C TYR A 3 -12.31 23.93 -11.50
N ASP A 4 -11.64 24.61 -10.56
CA ASP A 4 -10.90 23.91 -9.52
C ASP A 4 -11.97 23.09 -8.77
N GLY A 5 -11.96 21.77 -8.93
CA GLY A 5 -13.05 20.86 -8.55
C GLY A 5 -13.22 20.70 -7.03
N ARG A 6 -13.03 21.78 -6.27
CA ARG A 6 -12.95 21.82 -4.82
C ARG A 6 -14.19 22.49 -4.25
N TYR A 7 -14.81 21.83 -3.28
CA TYR A 7 -16.00 22.35 -2.63
C TYR A 7 -15.65 23.49 -1.66
N SER A 8 -16.34 24.63 -1.76
CA SER A 8 -16.16 25.73 -0.79
C SER A 8 -17.19 25.66 0.34
N PHE A 9 -16.69 25.67 1.57
CA PHE A 9 -17.50 25.68 2.80
C PHE A 9 -17.77 27.12 3.26
N GLU A 10 -18.86 27.70 2.74
CA GLU A 10 -19.28 29.09 2.97
C GLU A 10 -20.75 29.21 3.41
N ALA A 11 -21.27 28.17 4.07
CA ALA A 11 -22.67 28.12 4.50
C ALA A 11 -23.02 29.30 5.42
N ALA A 12 -24.12 30.00 5.12
CA ALA A 12 -24.59 31.16 5.88
C ALA A 12 -25.16 30.76 7.26
N ASP A 13 -25.69 29.55 7.36
CA ASP A 13 -26.23 28.92 8.56
C ASP A 13 -25.18 28.17 9.41
N ALA A 14 -23.90 28.29 9.07
CA ALA A 14 -22.80 27.72 9.84
C ALA A 14 -22.76 28.27 11.28
N ASP A 15 -22.66 27.37 12.24
CA ASP A 15 -22.60 27.65 13.68
C ASP A 15 -21.19 27.48 14.27
N VAL A 16 -20.20 27.13 13.44
CA VAL A 16 -18.77 27.06 13.78
C VAL A 16 -17.92 27.52 12.60
N ILE A 17 -16.84 28.23 12.90
CA ILE A 17 -15.81 28.61 11.93
C ILE A 17 -14.50 27.91 12.28
N LEU A 18 -13.94 27.14 11.35
CA LEU A 18 -12.59 26.61 11.47
C LEU A 18 -11.60 27.58 10.81
N VAL A 19 -10.51 27.87 11.51
CA VAL A 19 -9.47 28.82 11.09
C VAL A 19 -8.22 28.01 10.72
N PRO A 20 -7.94 27.81 9.41
CA PRO A 20 -6.81 27.00 8.96
C PRO A 20 -5.46 27.65 9.24
N ALA A 21 -4.42 26.83 9.32
CA ALA A 21 -3.06 27.32 9.46
C ALA A 21 -2.59 28.04 8.18
N GLY A 22 -1.80 29.11 8.33
CA GLY A 22 -1.16 29.80 7.22
C GLY A 22 -1.64 31.23 6.91
N GLY A 23 -2.55 31.80 7.71
CA GLY A 23 -2.84 33.25 7.78
C GLY A 23 -3.51 33.90 6.56
N TYR A 24 -3.44 33.30 5.37
CA TYR A 24 -3.98 33.83 4.11
C TYR A 24 -5.16 33.05 3.55
N SER A 25 -5.48 31.88 4.10
CA SER A 25 -6.63 31.10 3.62
C SER A 25 -7.91 31.55 4.30
N SER A 26 -8.99 31.66 3.53
CA SER A 26 -10.33 31.95 4.06
C SER A 26 -10.74 30.98 5.16
N ASP A 27 -11.57 31.47 6.08
CA ASP A 27 -12.24 30.72 7.13
C ASP A 27 -13.16 29.63 6.54
N ILE A 28 -13.22 28.46 7.18
CA ILE A 28 -14.09 27.35 6.75
C ILE A 28 -15.36 27.37 7.61
N ARG A 29 -16.51 27.65 6.99
CA ARG A 29 -17.81 27.72 7.67
C ARG A 29 -18.47 26.34 7.70
N VAL A 30 -18.68 25.78 8.89
CA VAL A 30 -19.15 24.40 9.09
C VAL A 30 -20.24 24.32 10.16
N HIS A 31 -20.79 23.11 10.31
CA HIS A 31 -21.89 22.79 11.20
C HIS A 31 -21.40 21.87 12.31
N ARG A 32 -21.56 22.31 13.56
CA ARG A 32 -21.17 21.60 14.78
C ARG A 32 -21.84 20.23 14.84
N CYS A 33 -23.11 20.13 14.47
CA CYS A 33 -23.85 18.87 14.48
C CYS A 33 -23.22 17.81 13.57
N VAL A 34 -22.71 18.20 12.39
CA VAL A 34 -22.03 17.30 11.45
C VAL A 34 -20.68 16.86 12.01
N LEU A 35 -19.88 17.81 12.52
CA LEU A 35 -18.59 17.50 13.14
C LEU A 35 -18.73 16.55 14.34
N ILE A 36 -19.69 16.81 15.24
CA ILE A 36 -19.98 15.94 16.41
C ILE A 36 -20.41 14.54 15.96
N ALA A 37 -21.29 14.46 14.96
CA ALA A 37 -21.78 13.19 14.46
C ALA A 37 -20.66 12.36 13.82
N ALA A 38 -19.75 13.00 13.11
CA ALA A 38 -18.70 12.34 12.33
C ALA A 38 -17.39 12.07 13.08
N SER A 39 -17.13 12.80 14.18
CA SER A 39 -15.86 12.74 14.91
C SER A 39 -16.06 12.72 16.43
N PRO A 40 -15.58 11.66 17.12
CA PRO A 40 -15.44 11.64 18.57
C PRO A 40 -14.59 12.79 19.11
N PHE A 41 -13.47 13.11 18.45
CA PHE A 41 -12.63 14.25 18.83
C PHE A 41 -13.43 15.56 18.93
N PHE A 42 -14.20 15.89 17.88
CA PHE A 42 -14.99 17.12 17.88
C PHE A 42 -16.11 17.05 18.91
N ARG A 43 -16.77 15.90 19.07
CA ARG A 43 -17.78 15.69 20.13
C ARG A 43 -17.23 16.01 21.52
N ASP A 44 -16.06 15.48 21.85
CA ASP A 44 -15.44 15.65 23.15
C ASP A 44 -14.97 17.10 23.33
N MET A 45 -14.28 17.66 22.33
CA MET A 45 -13.85 19.08 22.35
C MET A 45 -15.02 20.04 22.56
N PHE A 46 -16.15 19.78 21.90
CA PHE A 46 -17.37 20.58 22.02
C PHE A 46 -18.10 20.39 23.35
N SER A 47 -17.85 19.31 24.08
CA SER A 47 -18.43 19.05 25.41
C SER A 47 -17.70 19.77 26.56
N LEU A 48 -16.48 20.26 26.30
CA LEU A 48 -15.66 20.93 27.31
C LEU A 48 -16.32 22.25 27.77
N PRO A 49 -16.27 22.55 29.08
CA PRO A 49 -16.77 23.82 29.58
C PRO A 49 -15.95 24.96 28.99
N GLN A 50 -16.62 25.89 28.30
CA GLN A 50 -15.98 27.11 27.79
C GLN A 50 -15.75 28.08 28.96
N PRO A 51 -14.64 28.84 28.96
CA PRO A 51 -14.47 29.94 29.91
C PRO A 51 -15.66 30.88 29.83
N LEU A 52 -16.16 31.33 30.99
CA LEU A 52 -17.21 32.35 31.03
C LEU A 52 -16.59 33.66 30.52
N ASP A 53 -17.09 34.16 29.39
CA ASP A 53 -16.68 35.45 28.82
C ASP A 53 -17.12 36.60 29.75
N ASN A 54 -16.25 36.95 30.71
CA ASN A 54 -16.25 38.27 31.34
C ASN A 54 -15.36 39.18 30.49
N ASP A 55 -15.86 39.68 29.36
CA ASP A 55 -15.51 41.00 28.81
C ASP A 55 -16.20 41.22 27.45
N SER A 56 -17.50 41.52 27.52
CA SER A 56 -18.20 42.21 26.46
C SER A 56 -17.74 43.67 26.39
N SER A 57 -16.56 43.95 25.84
CA SER A 57 -16.23 45.30 25.39
C SER A 57 -15.30 45.32 24.18
N ASN A 58 -15.81 45.91 23.10
CA ASN A 58 -15.13 46.35 21.88
C ASN A 58 -14.56 45.29 20.93
N SER A 59 -15.40 44.87 19.96
CA SER A 59 -14.98 44.75 18.55
C SER A 59 -16.19 44.95 17.64
N LEU A 60 -15.99 45.75 16.59
CA LEU A 60 -16.99 46.27 15.66
C LEU A 60 -17.85 45.20 14.99
N SER A 61 -19.11 45.58 14.76
CA SER A 61 -20.17 44.91 14.04
C SER A 61 -19.73 44.18 12.76
N THR A 62 -19.67 42.86 12.83
CA THR A 62 -19.97 41.95 11.72
C THR A 62 -20.97 40.92 12.23
N CYS A 63 -21.87 40.42 11.38
CA CYS A 63 -22.93 39.46 11.75
C CYS A 63 -22.41 38.12 12.34
N ASP A 64 -21.10 37.89 12.33
CA ASP A 64 -20.42 36.68 12.79
C ASP A 64 -19.73 36.81 14.17
N SER A 65 -19.84 37.95 14.86
CA SER A 65 -19.15 38.17 16.16
C SER A 65 -19.49 37.15 17.25
N HIS A 66 -20.51 36.31 17.06
CA HIS A 66 -21.00 35.33 18.03
C HIS A 66 -20.74 33.86 17.63
N VAL A 67 -20.13 33.60 16.47
CA VAL A 67 -19.84 32.23 15.99
C VAL A 67 -18.47 31.76 16.49
N PRO A 68 -18.38 30.62 17.21
CA PRO A 68 -17.11 30.08 17.71
C PRO A 68 -16.08 29.85 16.60
N ARG A 69 -14.85 30.33 16.83
CA ARG A 69 -13.71 30.18 15.91
C ARG A 69 -12.71 29.19 16.48
N ILE A 70 -12.38 28.15 15.71
CA ILE A 70 -11.54 27.04 16.16
C ILE A 70 -10.30 26.96 15.28
N PRO A 71 -9.10 27.22 15.81
CA PRO A 71 -7.87 27.08 15.04
C PRO A 71 -7.58 25.60 14.75
N ILE A 72 -7.16 25.31 13.52
CA ILE A 72 -6.67 23.99 13.09
C ILE A 72 -5.25 24.13 12.55
N SER A 73 -4.42 23.09 12.67
CA SER A 73 -3.02 23.14 12.20
C SER A 73 -2.86 22.82 10.72
N GLU A 74 -3.89 22.31 10.07
CA GLU A 74 -3.91 21.91 8.68
C GLU A 74 -4.23 23.09 7.78
N THR A 75 -3.80 22.99 6.52
CA THR A 75 -4.19 23.96 5.49
C THR A 75 -5.67 23.84 5.18
N ARG A 76 -6.25 24.92 4.61
CA ARG A 76 -7.64 24.91 4.16
C ARG A 76 -7.92 23.72 3.25
N GLU A 77 -7.06 23.48 2.27
CA GLU A 77 -7.21 22.43 1.26
C GLU A 77 -7.37 21.04 1.87
N VAL A 78 -6.42 20.66 2.73
CA VAL A 78 -6.40 19.34 3.39
C VAL A 78 -7.69 19.16 4.21
N PHE A 79 -8.07 20.17 4.99
CA PHE A 79 -9.23 20.06 5.85
C PHE A 79 -10.54 20.08 5.07
N THR A 80 -10.67 20.88 4.00
CA THR A 80 -11.85 20.86 3.13
C THR A 80 -12.04 19.51 2.45
N ASN A 81 -10.96 18.86 2.00
CA ASN A 81 -11.01 17.53 1.42
C ASN A 81 -11.50 16.49 2.44
N LEU A 82 -11.07 16.58 3.70
CA LEU A 82 -11.59 15.73 4.78
C LEU A 82 -13.06 15.98 5.07
N LEU A 83 -13.50 17.24 5.07
CA LEU A 83 -14.91 17.58 5.30
C LEU A 83 -15.82 16.98 4.23
N CYS A 84 -15.37 16.86 2.97
CA CYS A 84 -16.12 16.18 1.91
C CYS A 84 -16.40 14.69 2.19
N TYR A 85 -15.70 14.05 3.12
CA TYR A 85 -16.02 12.67 3.54
C TYR A 85 -17.18 12.59 4.55
N ILE A 86 -17.46 13.68 5.26
CA ILE A 86 -18.44 13.68 6.36
C ILE A 86 -19.68 14.53 6.04
N TYR A 87 -19.58 15.42 5.05
CA TYR A 87 -20.73 16.11 4.47
C TYR A 87 -21.33 15.31 3.33
N PRO A 88 -22.64 15.45 3.05
CA PRO A 88 -23.32 14.78 1.94
C PRO A 88 -23.01 15.47 0.60
N ILE A 89 -21.73 15.55 0.25
CA ILE A 89 -21.20 16.18 -0.95
C ILE A 89 -20.25 15.23 -1.68
N PRO A 90 -19.93 15.48 -2.96
CA PRO A 90 -18.99 14.64 -3.70
C PRO A 90 -17.63 14.55 -3.01
N ARG A 91 -17.07 13.33 -2.97
CA ARG A 91 -15.72 13.10 -2.45
C ARG A 91 -14.68 13.72 -3.38
N PRO A 92 -13.55 14.22 -2.85
CA PRO A 92 -12.47 14.72 -3.69
C PRO A 92 -11.86 13.58 -4.51
N GLU A 93 -11.42 13.90 -5.72
CA GLU A 93 -10.59 12.99 -6.50
C GLU A 93 -9.17 13.00 -5.93
N ILE A 94 -8.77 11.89 -5.33
CA ILE A 94 -7.41 11.70 -4.80
C ILE A 94 -6.67 10.78 -5.75
N ASN A 95 -5.56 11.25 -6.31
CA ASN A 95 -4.88 10.57 -7.40
C ASN A 95 -3.45 10.13 -7.09
N SER A 96 -2.87 10.62 -6.00
CA SER A 96 -1.49 10.38 -5.59
C SER A 96 -1.37 9.77 -4.19
N LEU A 97 -0.25 9.11 -3.91
CA LEU A 97 0.04 8.54 -2.57
C LEU A 97 0.36 9.64 -1.56
N GLU A 98 0.93 10.74 -2.04
CA GLU A 98 1.26 11.94 -1.30
C GLU A 98 -0.02 12.58 -0.72
N GLU A 99 -1.05 12.78 -1.54
CA GLU A 99 -2.35 13.27 -1.09
C GLU A 99 -2.99 12.35 -0.04
N ILE A 100 -2.93 11.03 -0.25
CA ILE A 100 -3.45 10.06 0.73
C ILE A 100 -2.71 10.22 2.06
N ARG A 101 -1.37 10.29 2.03
CA ARG A 101 -0.55 10.47 3.23
C ARG A 101 -0.87 11.78 3.95
N GLU A 102 -1.03 12.87 3.21
CA GLU A 102 -1.35 14.20 3.75
C GLU A 102 -2.74 14.27 4.37
N LEU A 103 -3.71 13.52 3.84
CA LEU A 103 -5.07 13.46 4.38
C LEU A 103 -5.20 12.48 5.55
N LEU A 104 -4.45 11.37 5.53
CA LEU A 104 -4.57 10.32 6.53
C LEU A 104 -4.12 10.78 7.92
N ALA A 105 -3.05 11.57 8.02
CA ALA A 105 -2.58 12.13 9.29
C ALA A 105 -3.67 12.95 10.03
N PRO A 106 -4.28 13.99 9.41
CA PRO A 106 -5.35 14.72 10.04
C PRO A 106 -6.65 13.92 10.17
N ALA A 107 -6.96 12.99 9.26
CA ALA A 107 -8.12 12.11 9.41
C ALA A 107 -8.03 11.28 10.71
N LEU A 108 -6.84 10.76 11.03
CA LEU A 108 -6.56 10.08 12.29
C LEU A 108 -6.58 11.06 13.48
N LYS A 109 -5.90 12.21 13.36
CA LYS A 109 -5.84 13.23 14.43
C LYS A 109 -7.22 13.69 14.90
N TYR A 110 -8.16 13.86 13.97
CA TYR A 110 -9.52 14.33 14.27
C TYR A 110 -10.53 13.19 14.35
N ASP A 111 -10.09 11.93 14.40
CA ASP A 111 -10.95 10.74 14.47
C ASP A 111 -12.09 10.71 13.43
N PHE A 112 -11.82 11.13 12.19
CA PHE A 112 -12.78 11.02 11.09
C PHE A 112 -12.79 9.61 10.52
N VAL A 113 -13.42 8.67 11.26
CA VAL A 113 -13.42 7.23 10.97
C VAL A 113 -13.83 6.92 9.52
N ILE A 114 -14.83 7.62 8.98
CA ILE A 114 -15.30 7.45 7.59
C ILE A 114 -14.19 7.81 6.58
N ALA A 115 -13.50 8.93 6.82
CA ALA A 115 -12.40 9.37 5.97
C ALA A 115 -11.21 8.41 6.07
N VAL A 116 -10.84 8.01 7.29
CA VAL A 116 -9.77 7.03 7.53
C VAL A 116 -10.04 5.74 6.75
N ASN A 117 -11.21 5.13 6.90
CA ASN A 117 -11.53 3.88 6.21
C ASN A 117 -11.47 4.03 4.69
N ALA A 118 -12.02 5.12 4.14
CA ALA A 118 -11.99 5.35 2.70
C ALA A 118 -10.56 5.59 2.17
N LEU A 119 -9.72 6.31 2.92
CA LEU A 119 -8.32 6.53 2.57
C LEU A 119 -7.50 5.24 2.66
N LYS A 120 -7.78 4.39 3.65
CA LYS A 120 -7.16 3.05 3.78
C LYS A 120 -7.50 2.15 2.60
N GLU A 121 -8.77 2.08 2.23
CA GLU A 121 -9.24 1.33 1.03
C GLU A 121 -8.57 1.84 -0.24
N MET A 122 -8.44 3.16 -0.39
CA MET A 122 -7.78 3.77 -1.54
C MET A 122 -6.27 3.48 -1.56
N LEU A 123 -5.60 3.53 -0.41
CA LEU A 123 -4.18 3.23 -0.24
C LEU A 123 -3.84 1.82 -0.74
N VAL A 124 -4.69 0.83 -0.42
CA VAL A 124 -4.53 -0.56 -0.88
C VAL A 124 -5.28 -0.87 -2.17
N SER A 125 -5.64 0.16 -2.95
CA SER A 125 -6.25 -0.06 -4.25
C SER A 125 -5.28 -0.76 -5.21
N PRO A 126 -5.78 -1.57 -6.17
CA PRO A 126 -4.93 -2.23 -7.15
C PRO A 126 -4.02 -1.28 -7.93
N LYS A 127 -4.47 -0.04 -8.17
CA LYS A 127 -3.67 1.01 -8.83
C LYS A 127 -2.32 1.19 -8.13
N PHE A 128 -2.33 1.48 -6.83
CA PHE A 128 -1.10 1.76 -6.09
C PHE A 128 -0.33 0.51 -5.70
N LEU A 129 -1.01 -0.61 -5.41
CA LEU A 129 -0.34 -1.86 -5.05
C LEU A 129 0.46 -2.48 -6.22
N GLN A 130 -0.02 -2.28 -7.45
CA GLN A 130 0.66 -2.80 -8.64
C GLN A 130 1.86 -1.93 -9.02
N GLU A 131 1.72 -0.61 -8.92
CA GLU A 131 2.72 0.35 -9.37
C GLU A 131 3.79 0.65 -8.31
N HIS A 132 3.37 0.79 -7.05
CA HIS A 132 4.19 1.34 -5.97
C HIS A 132 4.01 0.62 -4.62
N PRO A 133 4.08 -0.71 -4.54
CA PRO A 133 3.78 -1.44 -3.30
C PRO A 133 4.70 -1.10 -2.13
N LEU A 134 5.97 -0.75 -2.38
CA LEU A 134 6.89 -0.34 -1.32
C LEU A 134 6.49 1.00 -0.70
N ARG A 135 6.01 1.94 -1.51
CA ARG A 135 5.51 3.24 -1.04
C ARG A 135 4.24 3.06 -0.21
N VAL A 136 3.32 2.21 -0.70
CA VAL A 136 2.10 1.84 0.04
C VAL A 136 2.44 1.20 1.38
N TYR A 137 3.37 0.23 1.38
CA TYR A 137 3.86 -0.39 2.61
C TYR A 137 4.44 0.64 3.58
N GLY A 138 5.17 1.62 3.04
CA GLY A 138 5.75 2.69 3.84
C GLY A 138 4.73 3.57 4.53
N ILE A 139 3.71 4.02 3.79
CA ILE A 139 2.61 4.82 4.35
C ILE A 139 1.85 4.02 5.39
N ALA A 140 1.46 2.78 5.06
CA ALA A 140 0.75 1.92 6.00
C ALA A 140 1.56 1.71 7.29
N SER A 141 2.86 1.45 7.16
CA SER A 141 3.75 1.24 8.31
C SER A 141 3.98 2.51 9.14
N SER A 142 4.03 3.69 8.51
CA SER A 142 4.24 4.97 9.24
C SER A 142 3.01 5.40 10.05
N PHE A 143 1.82 4.89 9.70
CA PHE A 143 0.56 5.16 10.38
C PHE A 143 0.06 3.94 11.19
N ASP A 144 0.91 2.95 11.43
CA ASP A 144 0.57 1.72 12.17
C ASP A 144 -0.66 0.97 11.62
N LEU A 145 -0.88 1.05 10.31
CA LEU A 145 -1.97 0.38 9.59
C LEU A 145 -1.56 -1.06 9.26
N GLU A 146 -1.62 -1.94 10.26
CA GLU A 146 -1.07 -3.30 10.17
C GLU A 146 -1.67 -4.14 9.05
N GLU A 147 -2.99 -4.10 8.86
CA GLU A 147 -3.67 -4.90 7.84
C GLU A 147 -3.31 -4.42 6.42
N GLU A 148 -3.23 -3.12 6.21
CA GLU A 148 -2.82 -2.51 4.94
C GLU A 148 -1.34 -2.79 4.66
N ALA A 149 -0.50 -2.76 5.68
CA ALA A 149 0.92 -3.13 5.58
C ALA A 149 1.09 -4.61 5.22
N LYS A 150 0.28 -5.52 5.77
CA LYS A 150 0.25 -6.94 5.36
C LYS A 150 -0.12 -7.08 3.89
N ILE A 151 -1.19 -6.42 3.45
CA ILE A 151 -1.61 -6.44 2.04
C ILE A 151 -0.46 -5.95 1.15
N ALA A 152 0.10 -4.77 1.43
CA ALA A 152 1.18 -4.19 0.64
C ALA A 152 2.43 -5.08 0.62
N SER A 153 2.81 -5.68 1.75
CA SER A 153 4.00 -6.53 1.87
C SER A 153 3.97 -7.71 0.88
N LYS A 154 2.80 -8.28 0.60
CA LYS A 154 2.63 -9.34 -0.40
C LYS A 154 3.01 -8.87 -1.81
N TYR A 155 2.61 -7.66 -2.19
CA TYR A 155 2.89 -7.12 -3.52
C TYR A 155 4.36 -6.76 -3.70
N THR A 156 5.06 -6.42 -2.61
CA THR A 156 6.50 -6.15 -2.68
C THR A 156 7.33 -7.37 -3.12
N LEU A 157 6.84 -8.60 -2.93
CA LEU A 157 7.54 -9.85 -3.30
C LEU A 157 7.83 -9.97 -4.80
N ARG A 158 7.18 -9.15 -5.62
CA ARG A 158 7.35 -9.08 -7.08
C ARG A 158 8.51 -8.17 -7.50
N PHE A 159 9.08 -7.44 -6.57
CA PHE A 159 10.11 -6.43 -6.81
C PHE A 159 11.39 -6.81 -6.09
N ASN A 160 12.53 -6.41 -6.67
CA ASN A 160 13.80 -6.46 -5.96
C ASN A 160 13.85 -5.29 -4.96
N LEU A 161 13.68 -5.58 -3.67
CA LEU A 161 13.75 -4.54 -2.63
C LEU A 161 15.06 -3.75 -2.65
N LEU A 162 16.18 -4.39 -2.97
CA LEU A 162 17.51 -3.76 -2.90
C LEU A 162 17.80 -2.84 -4.08
N ASP A 163 17.17 -3.08 -5.23
CA ASP A 163 17.32 -2.25 -6.43
C ASP A 163 16.19 -1.21 -6.57
N THR A 164 15.26 -1.16 -5.62
CA THR A 164 14.14 -0.21 -5.67
C THR A 164 14.65 1.21 -5.34
N PRO A 165 14.28 2.25 -6.10
CA PRO A 165 14.69 3.61 -5.80
C PRO A 165 14.17 4.05 -4.42
N LEU A 166 14.97 4.87 -3.74
CA LEU A 166 14.55 5.48 -2.48
C LEU A 166 13.32 6.36 -2.71
N CYS A 167 12.32 6.22 -1.85
CA CYS A 167 11.13 7.05 -1.84
C CYS A 167 10.98 7.81 -0.53
N ASP A 168 10.25 8.92 -0.55
CA ASP A 168 10.09 9.78 0.62
C ASP A 168 9.33 9.09 1.76
N GLU A 169 8.44 8.15 1.45
CA GLU A 169 7.71 7.38 2.44
C GLU A 169 8.65 6.55 3.33
N MET A 170 9.79 6.09 2.80
CA MET A 170 10.78 5.31 3.56
C MET A 170 11.44 6.10 4.69
N LYS A 171 11.44 7.44 4.62
CA LYS A 171 11.99 8.30 5.70
C LYS A 171 11.23 8.14 7.01
N TYR A 172 9.97 7.71 6.95
CA TYR A 172 9.06 7.61 8.09
C TYR A 172 8.82 6.16 8.53
N ILE A 173 9.39 5.18 7.83
CA ILE A 173 9.29 3.76 8.20
C ILE A 173 10.24 3.49 9.36
N SER A 174 9.75 2.86 10.42
CA SER A 174 10.62 2.39 11.50
C SER A 174 11.59 1.33 10.98
N ALA A 175 12.82 1.33 11.51
CA ALA A 175 13.79 0.27 11.20
C ALA A 175 13.23 -1.14 11.49
N TYR A 176 12.34 -1.24 12.49
CA TYR A 176 11.65 -2.49 12.84
C TYR A 176 10.70 -2.96 11.73
N SER A 177 9.84 -2.10 11.21
CA SER A 177 8.92 -2.43 10.10
C SER A 177 9.71 -2.78 8.84
N TYR A 178 10.75 -2.01 8.51
CA TYR A 178 11.61 -2.33 7.38
C TYR A 178 12.30 -3.70 7.53
N GLN A 179 12.79 -4.02 8.73
CA GLN A 179 13.40 -5.33 9.02
C GLN A 179 12.39 -6.48 8.89
N LYS A 180 11.11 -6.29 9.27
CA LYS A 180 10.05 -7.28 9.04
C LYS A 180 9.91 -7.58 7.55
N LEU A 181 9.88 -6.55 6.71
CA LEU A 181 9.77 -6.70 5.26
C LEU A 181 10.97 -7.45 4.67
N ILE A 182 12.19 -7.10 5.07
CA ILE A 182 13.41 -7.83 4.64
C ILE A 182 13.35 -9.30 5.06
N ASN A 183 12.94 -9.56 6.31
CA ASN A 183 12.85 -10.92 6.83
C ASN A 183 11.80 -11.76 6.08
N LEU A 184 10.68 -11.16 5.69
CA LEU A 184 9.69 -11.80 4.81
C LEU A 184 10.33 -12.23 3.49
N HIS A 185 11.01 -11.30 2.80
CA HIS A 185 11.65 -11.59 1.51
C HIS A 185 12.70 -12.69 1.60
N ARG A 186 13.58 -12.59 2.60
CA ARG A 186 14.65 -13.56 2.82
C ARG A 186 14.12 -14.94 3.17
N SER A 187 13.18 -15.02 4.11
CA SER A 187 12.64 -16.29 4.58
C SER A 187 11.85 -16.99 3.49
N ARG A 188 11.01 -16.25 2.76
CA ARG A 188 10.23 -16.77 1.64
C ARG A 188 11.12 -17.18 0.47
N GLY A 189 12.10 -16.38 0.07
CA GLY A 189 13.03 -16.70 -1.02
C GLY A 189 13.85 -17.96 -0.74
N LYS A 190 14.30 -18.14 0.51
CA LYS A 190 14.96 -19.37 0.97
C LYS A 190 14.02 -20.58 0.90
N ALA A 191 12.82 -20.47 1.47
CA ALA A 191 11.84 -21.55 1.48
C ALA A 191 11.41 -21.95 0.06
N ALA A 192 11.17 -20.99 -0.82
CA ALA A 192 10.84 -21.24 -2.23
C ALA A 192 12.00 -21.92 -2.98
N SER A 193 13.23 -21.49 -2.74
CA SER A 193 14.43 -22.12 -3.31
C SER A 193 14.62 -23.57 -2.85
N GLU A 194 14.26 -23.88 -1.60
CA GLU A 194 14.32 -25.23 -1.04
C GLU A 194 13.26 -26.19 -1.62
N LEU A 195 12.14 -25.66 -2.13
CA LEU A 195 11.11 -26.42 -2.83
C LEU A 195 11.54 -26.83 -4.25
N ILE A 196 12.47 -26.11 -4.88
CA ILE A 196 12.99 -26.45 -6.20
C ILE A 196 13.90 -27.69 -6.12
N LYS A 197 13.26 -28.86 -6.21
CA LYS A 197 13.88 -30.19 -6.21
C LYS A 197 13.28 -31.02 -7.33
N ALA A 198 14.13 -31.65 -8.14
CA ALA A 198 13.66 -32.60 -9.15
C ALA A 198 13.13 -33.85 -8.46
N PRO A 199 11.97 -34.39 -8.88
CA PRO A 199 11.61 -35.74 -8.50
C PRO A 199 12.48 -36.73 -9.27
N ARG A 200 12.66 -37.91 -8.70
CA ARG A 200 13.42 -38.99 -9.35
C ARG A 200 12.78 -39.47 -10.65
N SER A 201 11.46 -39.27 -10.82
CA SER A 201 10.71 -39.62 -12.03
C SER A 201 10.97 -38.68 -13.20
N LEU A 202 11.50 -37.48 -12.96
CA LEU A 202 11.77 -36.53 -14.04
C LEU A 202 12.98 -37.01 -14.84
N LYS A 203 12.72 -37.43 -16.09
CA LYS A 203 13.73 -37.94 -17.00
C LYS A 203 13.58 -37.32 -18.38
N CYS A 204 14.71 -37.04 -19.01
CA CYS A 204 14.80 -36.68 -20.41
C CYS A 204 15.40 -37.87 -21.16
N PRO A 205 14.76 -38.33 -22.25
CA PRO A 205 15.20 -39.52 -22.99
C PRO A 205 16.65 -39.47 -23.48
N GLN A 206 17.19 -38.26 -23.68
CA GLN A 206 18.56 -38.06 -24.14
C GLN A 206 19.54 -37.69 -23.03
N CYS A 207 19.11 -36.91 -22.02
CA CYS A 207 20.01 -36.57 -20.91
C CYS A 207 20.24 -37.73 -19.95
N ASN A 208 19.32 -38.70 -19.90
CA ASN A 208 19.35 -39.80 -18.93
C ASN A 208 19.60 -41.17 -19.59
N SER A 209 20.12 -41.20 -20.82
CA SER A 209 20.23 -42.42 -21.62
C SER A 209 21.37 -43.35 -21.22
N TYR A 210 22.50 -42.85 -20.67
CA TYR A 210 23.70 -43.68 -20.46
C TYR A 210 24.49 -43.39 -19.18
N GLY A 211 25.00 -44.45 -18.55
CA GLY A 211 25.99 -44.40 -17.47
C GLY A 211 25.54 -43.59 -16.25
N HIS A 212 26.45 -42.81 -15.67
CA HIS A 212 26.19 -41.96 -14.50
C HIS A 212 25.11 -40.87 -14.71
N SER A 213 24.78 -40.54 -15.97
CA SER A 213 23.75 -39.54 -16.29
C SER A 213 22.31 -40.05 -16.08
N SER A 214 22.10 -41.37 -16.02
CA SER A 214 20.80 -42.00 -15.79
C SER A 214 20.16 -41.59 -14.45
N TYR A 215 20.98 -41.36 -13.42
CA TYR A 215 20.54 -40.91 -12.10
C TYR A 215 20.46 -39.38 -11.95
N GLY A 216 21.02 -38.63 -12.90
CA GLY A 216 21.02 -37.17 -12.89
C GLY A 216 19.67 -36.54 -13.25
N ASN A 217 19.57 -35.23 -13.01
CA ASN A 217 18.43 -34.43 -13.48
C ASN A 217 18.64 -34.03 -14.95
N PRO A 218 17.57 -33.89 -15.75
CA PRO A 218 17.68 -33.34 -17.10
C PRO A 218 18.41 -32.00 -17.13
N LYS A 219 19.14 -31.72 -18.22
CA LYS A 219 19.87 -30.45 -18.37
C LYS A 219 18.95 -29.23 -18.20
N TRP A 220 17.76 -29.27 -18.79
CA TRP A 220 16.79 -28.19 -18.65
C TRP A 220 16.39 -27.96 -17.19
N TRP A 221 16.26 -29.02 -16.39
CA TRP A 221 15.90 -28.88 -14.97
C TRP A 221 17.04 -28.25 -14.18
N GLN A 222 18.29 -28.60 -14.48
CA GLN A 222 19.45 -27.99 -13.82
C GLN A 222 19.50 -26.48 -14.09
N GLU A 223 19.30 -26.08 -15.35
CA GLU A 223 19.23 -24.68 -15.75
C GLU A 223 18.03 -23.96 -15.13
N PHE A 224 16.84 -24.57 -15.19
CA PHE A 224 15.64 -24.06 -14.54
C PHE A 224 15.88 -23.84 -13.05
N ALA A 225 16.41 -24.85 -12.35
CA ALA A 225 16.64 -24.78 -10.91
C ALA A 225 17.65 -23.69 -10.54
N ASN A 226 18.73 -23.54 -11.31
CA ASN A 226 19.72 -22.49 -11.08
C ASN A 226 19.13 -21.10 -11.29
N LYS A 227 18.47 -20.87 -12.43
CA LYS A 227 17.86 -19.58 -12.76
C LYS A 227 16.70 -19.23 -11.83
N ALA A 228 15.81 -20.17 -11.57
CA ALA A 228 14.64 -19.94 -10.72
C ALA A 228 15.05 -19.69 -9.26
N LYS A 229 16.06 -20.40 -8.72
CA LYS A 229 16.59 -20.10 -7.39
C LYS A 229 17.21 -18.71 -7.31
N ALA A 230 17.96 -18.30 -8.33
CA ALA A 230 18.53 -16.95 -8.39
C ALA A 230 17.42 -15.88 -8.41
N GLU A 231 16.39 -16.06 -9.24
CA GLU A 231 15.26 -15.13 -9.30
C GLU A 231 14.47 -15.10 -7.98
N LEU A 232 14.20 -16.26 -7.35
CA LEU A 232 13.44 -16.35 -6.10
C LEU A 232 14.13 -15.71 -4.89
N LEU A 233 15.47 -15.64 -4.89
CA LEU A 233 16.21 -14.95 -3.84
C LEU A 233 16.10 -13.42 -3.95
N VAL A 234 15.76 -12.93 -5.14
CA VAL A 234 15.61 -11.50 -5.44
C VAL A 234 14.13 -11.08 -5.40
N LYS A 235 13.27 -11.86 -6.05
CA LYS A 235 11.82 -11.70 -6.13
C LYS A 235 11.16 -13.01 -5.70
N PRO A 236 10.78 -13.17 -4.42
CA PRO A 236 10.26 -14.42 -3.87
C PRO A 236 8.80 -14.69 -4.29
N THR A 237 8.53 -14.66 -5.59
CA THR A 237 7.22 -14.90 -6.22
C THR A 237 7.33 -15.95 -7.33
N THR A 238 6.21 -16.55 -7.70
CA THR A 238 6.12 -17.49 -8.83
C THR A 238 5.93 -16.78 -10.17
N GLU A 239 5.64 -15.47 -10.15
CA GLU A 239 5.55 -14.65 -11.36
C GLU A 239 6.91 -14.59 -12.07
N GLY A 240 6.92 -14.77 -13.39
CA GLY A 240 8.15 -14.77 -14.19
C GLY A 240 8.81 -16.14 -14.32
N ILE A 241 9.05 -16.87 -13.23
CA ILE A 241 9.84 -18.12 -13.26
C ILE A 241 9.14 -19.29 -13.95
N PHE A 242 7.81 -19.27 -14.05
CA PHE A 242 7.02 -20.30 -14.76
C PHE A 242 6.47 -19.82 -16.11
N ASP A 243 6.83 -18.61 -16.53
CA ASP A 243 6.39 -18.08 -17.81
C ASP A 243 7.08 -18.82 -18.97
N MET A 244 6.39 -18.94 -20.09
CA MET A 244 6.89 -19.72 -21.23
C MET A 244 8.23 -19.23 -21.74
N ASP A 245 8.48 -17.92 -21.72
CA ASP A 245 9.75 -17.35 -22.18
C ASP A 245 10.90 -17.66 -21.21
N PHE A 246 10.63 -17.64 -19.91
CA PHE A 246 11.60 -18.10 -18.90
C PHE A 246 11.91 -19.58 -19.09
N LEU A 247 10.88 -20.43 -19.20
CA LEU A 247 11.02 -21.88 -19.36
C LEU A 247 11.76 -22.23 -20.66
N LYS A 248 11.45 -21.59 -21.80
CA LYS A 248 12.20 -21.76 -23.06
C LYS A 248 13.68 -21.45 -22.89
N SER A 249 14.02 -20.40 -22.12
CA SER A 249 15.41 -20.02 -21.86
C SER A 249 16.22 -21.09 -21.10
N THR A 250 15.57 -22.07 -20.48
CA THR A 250 16.23 -23.17 -19.76
C THR A 250 16.63 -24.34 -20.67
N CYS A 251 16.06 -24.41 -21.88
CA CYS A 251 16.32 -25.48 -22.84
C CYS A 251 17.45 -25.16 -23.84
N VAL A 252 18.15 -24.04 -23.68
CA VAL A 252 19.15 -23.54 -24.64
C VAL A 252 20.44 -24.37 -24.66
N ASN A 253 20.74 -25.10 -23.59
CA ASN A 253 22.02 -25.82 -23.39
C ASN A 253 22.13 -27.18 -24.11
N GLY A 254 21.56 -27.29 -25.31
CA GLY A 254 22.01 -28.25 -26.33
C GLY A 254 21.43 -29.66 -26.27
N CYS A 255 20.31 -29.91 -25.59
CA CYS A 255 19.62 -31.21 -25.69
C CYS A 255 18.30 -31.06 -26.48
N PRO A 256 18.17 -31.62 -27.71
CA PRO A 256 17.00 -31.43 -28.56
C PRO A 256 15.72 -32.08 -28.00
N LYS A 257 15.84 -33.03 -27.06
CA LYS A 257 14.70 -33.67 -26.38
C LYS A 257 14.26 -32.98 -25.08
N CYS A 258 15.01 -31.99 -24.58
CA CYS A 258 14.64 -31.26 -23.38
C CYS A 258 13.34 -30.46 -23.51
N PRO A 259 13.06 -29.78 -24.64
CA PRO A 259 11.78 -29.08 -24.82
C PRO A 259 10.56 -29.98 -24.66
N MET A 260 10.60 -31.22 -25.19
CA MET A 260 9.51 -32.17 -25.01
C MET A 260 9.38 -32.63 -23.55
N SER A 261 10.50 -32.98 -22.92
CA SER A 261 10.54 -33.35 -21.50
C SER A 261 10.02 -32.24 -20.58
N LEU A 262 10.29 -30.97 -20.91
CA LEU A 262 9.75 -29.80 -20.22
C LEU A 262 8.22 -29.72 -20.36
N LEU A 263 7.69 -29.91 -21.57
CA LEU A 263 6.24 -29.90 -21.81
C LEU A 263 5.52 -31.01 -21.03
N GLU A 264 6.10 -32.21 -21.00
CA GLU A 264 5.58 -33.35 -20.21
C GLU A 264 5.63 -33.08 -18.70
N ALA A 265 6.57 -32.24 -18.24
CA ALA A 265 6.70 -31.84 -16.84
C ALA A 265 5.69 -30.77 -16.40
N GLY A 266 4.74 -30.36 -17.25
CA GLY A 266 3.72 -29.36 -16.94
C GLY A 266 2.99 -29.56 -15.60
N PRO A 267 2.44 -30.76 -15.31
CA PRO A 267 1.76 -31.02 -14.03
C PRO A 267 2.67 -30.82 -12.80
N LEU A 268 3.94 -31.17 -12.94
CA LEU A 268 4.93 -30.98 -11.90
C LEU A 268 5.24 -29.50 -11.67
N LEU A 269 5.41 -28.72 -12.73
CA LEU A 269 5.64 -27.28 -12.62
C LEU A 269 4.44 -26.57 -12.00
N MET A 270 3.22 -26.99 -12.31
CA MET A 270 1.99 -26.47 -11.68
C MET A 270 1.93 -26.80 -10.18
N GLU A 271 2.27 -28.02 -9.80
CA GLU A 271 2.30 -28.40 -8.38
C GLU A 271 3.40 -27.65 -7.62
N LEU A 272 4.59 -27.49 -8.21
CA LEU A 272 5.66 -26.69 -7.62
C LEU A 272 5.24 -25.23 -7.46
N LYS A 273 4.59 -24.65 -8.48
CA LYS A 273 4.03 -23.29 -8.41
C LYS A 273 3.05 -23.16 -7.23
N LYS A 274 2.10 -24.10 -7.11
CA LYS A 274 1.13 -24.13 -6.01
C LYS A 274 1.81 -24.22 -4.64
N GLN A 275 2.86 -25.02 -4.50
CA GLN A 275 3.61 -25.14 -3.24
C GLN A 275 4.34 -23.84 -2.87
N ILE A 276 4.95 -23.17 -3.85
CA ILE A 276 5.60 -21.87 -3.62
C ILE A 276 4.55 -20.79 -3.28
N ASP A 277 3.43 -20.76 -3.99
CA ASP A 277 2.33 -19.81 -3.74
C ASP A 277 1.72 -19.98 -2.34
N ALA A 278 1.71 -21.21 -1.81
CA ALA A 278 1.20 -21.53 -0.48
C ALA A 278 2.14 -21.11 0.68
N LEU A 279 3.37 -20.70 0.41
CA LEU A 279 4.28 -20.19 1.44
C LEU A 279 3.70 -18.90 2.09
N PRO A 280 4.12 -18.54 3.31
CA PRO A 280 3.75 -17.27 3.95
C PRO A 280 4.13 -16.07 3.07
N ALA A 281 3.16 -15.20 2.77
CA ALA A 281 3.29 -14.13 1.78
C ALA A 281 3.14 -12.72 2.36
N THR A 282 2.96 -12.59 3.68
CA THR A 282 2.83 -11.31 4.37
C THR A 282 3.72 -11.29 5.61
N ILE A 283 4.02 -10.09 6.11
CA ILE A 283 4.69 -9.88 7.41
C ILE A 283 3.85 -10.34 8.60
#